data_AF-A0A1F8PH49-F1
#
_entry.id   AF-A0A1F8PH49-F1
#
_cell.length_a   1.000
_cell.length_b   1.000
_cell.length_c   1.000
_cell.angle_alpha   90.00
_cell.angle_beta   90.00
_cell.angle_gamma   90.00
#
_symmetry.space_group_name_H-M   'P 1'
#
loop_
_entity.id
_entity.type
_entity.pdbx_description
1 polymer ?
#
loop_
_entity_poly.entity_id
_entity_poly.type
_entity_poly.pdbx_seq_one_letter_code
_entity_poly.pdbx_strand_id
1 'polypeptide(L)'
;MSQGDVSALLVIGGVFILLGVAAILWDWIEKNGYLGTISHHLDTREYLDGWPARPQFGALKTGGWIAIIVGVVMIVLALIFWQVG
;
A
#
# COMPACT_ATOMS: atom_id res chain seq x y z
N MET A 1 -1.76 26.09 16.38
CA MET A 1 -0.83 25.69 15.31
C MET A 1 -0.84 26.75 14.24
N SER A 2 0.28 26.99 13.57
CA SER A 2 0.32 27.86 12.40
C SER A 2 -0.45 27.19 11.25
N GLN A 3 -1.04 27.97 10.35
CA GLN A 3 -1.67 27.46 9.12
C GLN A 3 -0.67 26.65 8.26
N GLY A 4 0.62 26.97 8.38
CA GLY A 4 1.74 26.22 7.80
C GLY A 4 1.88 24.79 8.35
N ASP A 5 1.56 24.57 9.63
CA ASP A 5 1.70 23.26 10.26
C ASP A 5 0.59 22.31 9.80
N VAL A 6 -0.64 22.83 9.65
CA VAL A 6 -1.80 22.05 9.19
C VAL A 6 -1.66 21.67 7.72
N SER A 7 -1.15 22.59 6.89
CA SER A 7 -0.86 22.31 5.48
C SER A 7 0.29 21.30 5.32
N ALA A 8 1.33 21.38 6.13
CA ALA A 8 2.40 20.38 6.14
C ALA A 8 1.88 18.98 6.50
N LEU A 9 1.01 18.86 7.51
CA LEU A 9 0.38 17.59 7.88
C LEU A 9 -0.48 17.01 6.76
N LEU A 10 -1.27 17.85 6.07
CA LEU A 10 -2.07 17.42 4.92
C LEU A 10 -1.20 16.90 3.77
N VAL A 11 -0.11 17.61 3.44
CA VAL A 11 0.81 17.21 2.37
C VAL A 11 1.49 15.89 2.71
N ILE A 12 2.06 15.77 3.91
CA ILE A 12 2.77 14.55 4.31
C ILE A 12 1.81 13.37 4.43
N GLY A 13 0.63 13.57 5.02
CA GLY A 13 -0.41 12.54 5.11
C GLY A 13 -0.86 12.05 3.73
N GLY A 14 -1.06 12.98 2.79
CA GLY A 14 -1.39 12.67 1.40
C GLY A 14 -0.28 11.85 0.70
N VAL A 15 0.99 12.22 0.88
CA VAL A 15 2.13 11.46 0.33
C VAL A 15 2.16 10.03 0.88
N PHE A 16 1.93 9.84 2.18
CA PHE A 16 1.88 8.50 2.79
C PHE A 16 0.77 7.62 2.21
N ILE A 17 -0.42 8.19 1.99
CA ILE A 17 -1.53 7.47 1.34
C ILE A 17 -1.15 7.09 -0.09
N LEU A 18 -0.60 8.03 -0.87
CA LEU A 18 -0.20 7.77 -2.25
C LEU A 18 0.86 6.66 -2.34
N LEU A 19 1.87 6.69 -1.47
CA LEU A 19 2.89 5.65 -1.41
C LEU A 19 2.31 4.29 -1.03
N GLY A 20 1.40 4.25 -0.06
CA GLY A 20 0.73 3.01 0.34
C GLY A 20 -0.15 2.43 -0.76
N VAL A 21 -0.90 3.28 -1.47
CA VAL A 21 -1.70 2.89 -2.64
C VAL A 21 -0.80 2.39 -3.77
N ALA A 22 0.29 3.10 -4.09
CA ALA A 22 1.25 2.68 -5.10
C ALA A 22 1.89 1.33 -4.78
N ALA A 23 2.21 1.06 -3.51
CA ALA A 23 2.74 -0.23 -3.08
C ALA A 23 1.73 -1.38 -3.28
N ILE A 24 0.44 -1.13 -3.02
CA ILE A 24 -0.64 -2.11 -3.26
C ILE A 24 -0.86 -2.33 -4.77
N LEU A 25 -0.82 -1.27 -5.57
CA LEU A 25 -0.92 -1.36 -7.03
C LEU A 25 0.24 -2.14 -7.62
N TRP A 26 1.46 -1.97 -7.10
CA TRP A 26 2.62 -2.72 -7.57
C TRP A 26 2.45 -4.22 -7.26
N ASP A 27 2.00 -4.58 -6.05
CA ASP A 27 1.65 -5.98 -5.72
C ASP A 27 0.59 -6.56 -6.69
N TRP A 28 -0.38 -5.75 -7.15
CA TRP A 28 -1.41 -6.19 -8.08
C TRP A 28 -0.89 -6.38 -9.51
N ILE A 29 -0.09 -5.44 -10.02
CA ILE A 29 0.49 -5.52 -11.38
C ILE A 29 1.46 -6.72 -11.46
N GLU A 30 2.24 -6.97 -10.41
CA GLU A 30 3.19 -8.09 -10.39
C GLU A 30 2.47 -9.45 -10.37
N LYS A 31 1.36 -9.58 -9.63
CA LYS A 31 0.50 -10.76 -9.66
C LYS A 31 -0.10 -11.04 -11.04
N ASN A 32 -0.58 -10.00 -11.72
CA ASN A 32 -1.17 -10.15 -13.05
C ASN A 32 -0.13 -10.47 -14.12
N GLY A 33 1.09 -9.92 -14.02
CA GLY A 33 2.20 -10.26 -14.90
C GLY A 33 2.65 -11.72 -14.74
N TYR A 34 2.66 -12.25 -13.52
CA TYR A 34 3.12 -13.61 -13.23
C TYR A 34 2.14 -14.70 -13.70
N LEU A 35 0.83 -14.45 -13.57
CA LEU A 35 -0.23 -15.36 -14.07
C LEU A 35 -0.21 -15.49 -15.60
N GLY A 36 0.16 -14.42 -16.32
CA GLY A 36 0.33 -14.46 -17.78
C GLY A 36 1.43 -15.44 -18.20
N THR A 37 2.53 -15.50 -17.46
CA THR A 37 3.68 -16.38 -17.76
C THR A 37 3.43 -17.84 -17.37
N ILE A 38 2.71 -18.10 -16.26
CA ILE A 38 2.38 -19.46 -15.80
C ILE A 38 1.33 -20.14 -16.70
N SER A 39 0.47 -19.38 -17.37
CA SER A 39 -0.52 -19.95 -18.31
C SER A 39 0.11 -20.71 -19.49
N HIS A 40 1.42 -20.60 -19.69
CA HIS A 40 2.15 -21.26 -20.76
C HIS A 40 2.83 -22.59 -20.35
N HIS A 41 2.86 -22.94 -19.06
CA HIS A 41 3.45 -24.20 -18.56
C HIS A 41 2.41 -24.99 -17.76
N LEU A 42 2.20 -26.23 -18.20
CA LEU A 42 1.13 -27.14 -17.79
C LEU A 42 1.36 -27.78 -16.41
N ASP A 43 1.82 -27.04 -15.40
CA ASP A 43 2.11 -27.60 -14.06
C ASP A 43 1.00 -27.32 -13.05
N THR A 44 -0.07 -28.09 -13.19
CA THR A 44 -1.22 -28.12 -12.25
C THR A 44 -0.84 -28.63 -10.86
N ARG A 45 0.33 -29.27 -10.68
CA ARG A 45 0.84 -29.73 -9.38
C ARG A 45 1.31 -28.57 -8.49
N GLU A 46 1.95 -27.56 -9.06
CA GLU A 46 2.52 -26.45 -8.28
C GLU A 46 1.44 -25.50 -7.73
N TYR A 47 0.29 -25.43 -8.41
CA TYR A 47 -0.91 -24.72 -7.92
C TYR A 47 -1.61 -25.45 -6.76
N LEU A 48 -1.58 -26.79 -6.75
CA LEU A 48 -2.19 -27.61 -5.69
C LEU A 48 -1.34 -27.69 -4.42
N ASP A 49 -0.01 -27.70 -4.56
CA ASP A 49 0.93 -27.81 -3.44
C ASP A 49 1.25 -26.47 -2.75
N GLY A 50 0.77 -25.33 -3.28
CA GLY A 50 0.96 -24.02 -2.66
C GLY A 50 2.43 -23.64 -2.44
N TRP A 51 3.31 -24.23 -3.23
CA TRP A 51 4.76 -24.14 -3.10
C TRP A 51 5.35 -23.51 -4.36
N PRO A 52 6.33 -22.61 -4.27
CA PRO A 52 6.91 -22.05 -3.05
C PRO A 52 6.04 -20.91 -2.50
N ALA A 53 5.79 -20.92 -1.19
CA ALA A 53 5.25 -19.76 -0.47
C ALA A 53 6.31 -18.64 -0.50
N ARG A 54 6.32 -17.79 -1.53
CA ARG A 54 7.28 -16.68 -1.66
C ARG A 54 6.90 -15.58 -0.65
N PRO A 55 7.65 -15.39 0.45
CA PRO A 55 7.27 -14.47 1.53
C PRO A 55 7.41 -12.99 1.14
N GLN A 56 8.13 -12.71 0.05
CA GLN A 56 8.55 -11.38 -0.36
C GLN A 56 7.36 -10.48 -0.75
N PHE A 57 6.30 -11.06 -1.33
CA PHE A 57 5.09 -10.32 -1.73
C PHE A 57 4.23 -9.90 -0.53
N GLY A 58 4.27 -10.67 0.58
CA GLY A 58 3.51 -10.35 1.79
C GLY A 58 4.01 -9.06 2.46
N ALA A 59 5.33 -8.84 2.48
CA ALA A 59 5.93 -7.71 3.17
C ALA A 59 5.58 -6.35 2.55
N LEU A 60 5.57 -6.24 1.21
CA LEU A 60 5.23 -4.99 0.51
C LEU A 60 3.75 -4.63 0.69
N LYS A 61 2.87 -5.63 0.67
CA LYS A 61 1.44 -5.45 0.91
C LYS A 61 1.14 -4.99 2.34
N THR A 62 1.81 -5.59 3.33
CA THR A 62 1.68 -5.18 4.74
C THR A 62 2.25 -3.77 4.96
N GLY A 63 3.40 -3.44 4.36
CA GLY A 63 3.99 -2.10 4.39
C GLY A 63 3.09 -1.04 3.76
N GLY A 64 2.47 -1.35 2.62
CA GLY A 64 1.51 -0.46 1.94
C GLY A 64 0.27 -0.16 2.80
N TRP A 65 -0.29 -1.18 3.46
CA TRP A 65 -1.40 -1.00 4.40
C TRP A 65 -1.03 -0.13 5.60
N ILE A 66 0.15 -0.35 6.19
CA ILE A 66 0.64 0.49 7.30
C ILE A 66 0.81 1.94 6.86
N ALA A 67 1.38 2.17 5.67
CA ALA A 67 1.54 3.52 5.13
C ALA A 67 0.21 4.25 4.93
N ILE A 68 -0.83 3.55 4.44
CA ILE A 68 -2.18 4.11 4.31
C ILE A 68 -2.75 4.48 5.68
N ILE A 69 -2.67 3.58 6.67
CA ILE A 69 -3.20 3.85 8.02
C ILE A 69 -2.53 5.08 8.63
N VAL A 70 -1.20 5.17 8.54
CA VAL A 70 -0.44 6.32 9.03
C VAL A 70 -0.88 7.60 8.34
N GLY A 71 -0.98 7.59 7.00
CA GLY A 71 -1.42 8.76 6.24
C GLY A 71 -2.85 9.21 6.57
N VAL A 72 -3.78 8.27 6.77
CA VAL A 72 -5.15 8.57 7.19
C VAL A 72 -5.18 9.21 8.58
N VAL A 73 -4.43 8.68 9.54
CA VAL A 73 -4.33 9.26 10.89
C VAL A 73 -3.79 10.70 10.82
N MET A 74 -2.78 10.95 9.99
CA MET A 74 -2.24 12.30 9.80
C MET A 74 -3.27 13.29 9.24
N ILE A 75 -4.07 12.87 8.25
CA ILE A 75 -5.14 13.72 7.69
C ILE A 75 -6.24 13.99 8.73
N VAL A 76 -6.63 12.97 9.50
CA VAL A 76 -7.63 13.14 10.57
C VAL A 76 -7.15 14.16 11.61
N LEU A 77 -5.89 14.07 12.04
CA LEU A 77 -5.29 15.05 12.95
C LEU A 77 -5.27 16.45 12.33
N ALA A 78 -4.89 16.58 11.06
CA ALA A 78 -4.89 17.86 10.36
C ALA A 78 -6.30 18.49 10.33
N LEU A 79 -7.34 17.69 10.06
CA LEU A 79 -8.73 18.15 10.06
C LEU A 79 -9.21 18.57 11.44
N ILE A 80 -8.84 17.83 12.49
CA ILE A 80 -9.18 18.20 13.88
C ILE A 80 -8.54 19.55 14.22
N PHE A 81 -7.24 19.72 13.92
CA PHE A 81 -6.54 20.98 14.19
C PHE A 81 -7.05 22.13 13.34
N TRP A 82 -7.52 21.88 12.12
CA TRP A 82 -8.18 22.89 11.28
C TRP A 82 -9.49 23.39 11.87
N GLN A 83 -10.26 22.54 12.56
CA GLN A 83 -11.53 22.94 13.19
C GLN A 83 -11.34 23.63 14.55
N VAL A 84 -10.20 23.36 15.21
CA VAL A 84 -9.88 23.89 16.55
C VAL A 84 -9.08 25.20 16.47
N GLY A 85 -8.36 25.44 15.37
CA GLY A 85 -7.59 26.66 15.11
C GLY A 85 -8.39 27.75 14.43
#